data_AF-A0A848SJ49-F1
#
_entry.id   AF-A0A848SJ49-F1
#
_cell.length_a   1.000
_cell.length_b   1.000
_cell.length_c   1.000
_cell.angle_alpha   90.00
_cell.angle_beta   90.00
_cell.angle_gamma   90.00
#
_symmetry.space_group_name_H-M   'P 1'
#
loop_
_entity.id
_entity.type
_entity.pdbx_description
1 polymer ?
#
loop_
_entity_poly.entity_id
_entity_poly.type
_entity_poly.pdbx_seq_one_letter_code
_entity_poly.pdbx_strand_id
1 'polypeptide(L)'
;MLAERICWIVLALIHVTPAATLFAPSLLSRHYGIDGGSDIVLLLQHRGALFGVVAVACIWAAFAPGVSKLAVAIAAVSMLSFLGLYLTAGPPHALRGIAIADLIGLPFLLYLGWRAFIAA
;
A
#
# COMPACT_ATOMS: atom_id res chain seq x y z
N MET A 1 -21.40 5.26 -3.19
CA MET A 1 -21.50 4.79 -1.79
C MET A 1 -21.03 3.33 -1.59
N LEU A 2 -21.79 2.29 -1.98
CA LEU A 2 -21.36 0.90 -1.73
C LEU A 2 -20.11 0.50 -2.55
N ALA A 3 -20.07 0.84 -3.84
CA ALA A 3 -18.92 0.55 -4.70
C ALA A 3 -17.62 1.22 -4.21
N GLU A 4 -17.69 2.48 -3.78
CA GLU A 4 -16.53 3.19 -3.21
C GLU A 4 -16.03 2.51 -1.93
N ARG A 5 -16.95 2.10 -1.05
CA ARG A 5 -16.62 1.33 0.16
C ARG A 5 -15.87 0.05 -0.18
N ILE A 6 -16.38 -0.72 -1.14
CA ILE A 6 -15.73 -1.97 -1.57
C ILE A 6 -14.33 -1.67 -2.10
N CYS A 7 -14.16 -0.66 -2.96
CA CYS A 7 -12.86 -0.27 -3.48
C CYS A 7 -11.88 0.13 -2.37
N TRP A 8 -12.33 0.90 -1.39
CA TRP A 8 -11.52 1.29 -0.23
C TRP A 8 -11.10 0.09 0.61
N ILE A 9 -12.01 -0.85 0.86
CA ILE A 9 -11.70 -2.07 1.60
C ILE A 9 -10.71 -2.95 0.83
N VAL A 10 -10.85 -3.07 -0.49
CA VAL A 10 -9.88 -3.79 -1.33
C VAL A 10 -8.49 -3.16 -1.23
N LEU A 11 -8.39 -1.83 -1.36
CA LEU A 11 -7.11 -1.13 -1.19
C LEU A 11 -6.54 -1.32 0.21
N ALA A 12 -7.37 -1.26 1.26
CA ALA A 12 -6.91 -1.54 2.63
C ALA A 12 -6.32 -2.94 2.75
N LEU A 13 -6.99 -3.97 2.22
CA LEU A 13 -6.50 -5.36 2.29
C LEU A 13 -5.16 -5.55 1.57
N ILE A 14 -4.96 -4.89 0.42
CA ILE A 14 -3.68 -4.89 -0.30
C ILE A 14 -2.56 -4.35 0.59
N HIS A 15 -2.81 -3.27 1.36
CA HIS A 15 -1.81 -2.61 2.20
C HIS A 15 -1.64 -3.27 3.59
N VAL A 16 -2.63 -4.01 4.09
CA VAL A 16 -2.54 -4.73 5.38
C VAL A 16 -1.47 -5.83 5.33
N THR A 17 -1.33 -6.52 4.19
CA THR A 17 -0.35 -7.60 4.03
C THR A 17 1.09 -7.11 4.26
N PRO A 18 1.60 -6.07 3.56
CA PRO A 18 2.91 -5.52 3.87
C PRO A 18 2.94 -4.79 5.22
N ALA A 19 1.83 -4.26 5.74
CA ALA A 19 1.78 -3.66 7.07
C ALA A 19 2.07 -4.65 8.21
N ALA A 20 1.75 -5.94 8.01
CA ALA A 20 2.05 -6.99 8.99
C ALA A 20 3.55 -7.11 9.31
N THR A 21 4.43 -6.67 8.41
CA THR A 21 5.89 -6.68 8.63
C THR A 21 6.33 -5.79 9.80
N LEU A 22 5.51 -4.81 10.20
CA LEU A 22 5.75 -4.00 11.39
C LEU A 22 5.83 -4.87 12.67
N PHE A 23 4.90 -5.81 12.81
CA PHE A 23 4.75 -6.64 14.00
C PHE A 23 5.43 -8.00 13.88
N ALA A 24 5.72 -8.44 12.66
CA ALA A 24 6.32 -9.74 12.37
C ALA A 24 7.60 -9.60 11.53
N PRO A 25 8.70 -9.05 12.08
CA PRO A 25 9.97 -8.90 11.36
C PRO A 25 10.59 -10.21 10.91
N SER A 26 10.27 -11.33 11.55
CA SER A 26 10.71 -12.66 11.12
C SER A 26 10.18 -13.04 9.72
N LEU A 27 9.09 -12.42 9.26
CA LEU A 27 8.63 -12.54 7.87
C LEU A 27 9.64 -11.93 6.88
N LEU A 28 10.37 -10.89 7.31
CA LEU A 28 11.38 -10.22 6.49
C LEU A 28 12.60 -11.11 6.28
N SER A 29 13.11 -11.73 7.34
CA SER A 29 14.24 -12.66 7.28
C SER A 29 13.94 -13.84 6.35
N ARG A 30 12.71 -14.37 6.40
CA ARG A 30 12.26 -15.53 5.61
C ARG A 30 11.99 -15.22 4.14
N HIS A 31 11.49 -14.02 3.81
CA HIS A 31 11.15 -13.65 2.43
C HIS A 31 12.27 -12.92 1.68
N TYR A 32 13.14 -12.22 2.40
CA TYR A 32 14.18 -11.38 1.79
C TYR A 32 15.60 -11.92 1.97
N GLY A 33 15.80 -13.00 2.75
CA GLY A 33 17.13 -13.60 2.96
C GLY A 33 18.12 -12.66 3.65
N ILE A 34 17.60 -11.73 4.46
CA ILE A 34 18.37 -10.69 5.15
C ILE A 34 18.76 -11.20 6.54
N ASP A 35 20.04 -11.11 6.88
CA ASP A 35 20.54 -11.42 8.22
C ASP A 35 19.85 -10.54 9.28
N GLY A 36 19.33 -11.18 10.32
CA GLY A 36 18.67 -10.52 11.44
C GLY A 36 19.63 -9.60 12.17
N GLY A 37 19.21 -8.35 12.41
CA GLY A 37 20.00 -7.32 13.12
C GLY A 37 20.62 -6.24 12.22
N SER A 38 20.37 -6.26 10.91
CA SER A 38 20.84 -5.21 9.99
C SER A 38 19.90 -4.00 9.95
N ASP A 39 20.45 -2.80 9.69
CA ASP A 39 19.69 -1.55 9.55
C ASP A 39 18.54 -1.65 8.53
N ILE A 40 18.69 -2.51 7.52
CA ILE A 40 17.66 -2.76 6.51
C ILE A 40 16.41 -3.44 7.10
N VAL A 41 16.53 -4.28 8.13
CA VAL A 41 15.36 -4.88 8.80
C VAL A 41 14.54 -3.81 9.48
N LEU A 42 15.19 -2.86 10.17
CA LEU A 42 14.52 -1.73 10.80
C LEU A 42 13.81 -0.85 9.77
N LEU A 43 14.45 -0.56 8.64
CA LEU A 43 13.83 0.22 7.56
C LEU A 43 12.64 -0.51 6.93
N LEU A 44 12.71 -1.84 6.77
CA LEU A 44 11.60 -2.64 6.25
C LEU A 44 10.43 -2.73 7.24
N GLN A 45 10.69 -2.81 8.56
CA GLN A 45 9.64 -2.70 9.58
C GLN A 45 8.98 -1.32 9.56
N HIS A 46 9.78 -0.25 9.47
CA HIS A 46 9.25 1.11 9.36
C HIS A 46 8.42 1.29 8.08
N ARG A 47 8.85 0.70 6.96
CA ARG A 47 8.05 0.62 5.73
C ARG A 47 6.71 -0.09 5.99
N GLY A 48 6.70 -1.16 6.78
CA GLY A 48 5.47 -1.79 7.26
C GLY A 48 4.54 -0.82 7.98
N ALA A 49 5.06 0.04 8.85
CA ALA A 49 4.26 1.08 9.50
C ALA A 49 3.64 2.07 8.50
N LEU A 50 4.40 2.49 7.48
CA LEU A 50 3.87 3.37 6.42
C LEU A 50 2.72 2.70 5.65
N PHE A 51 2.83 1.42 5.31
CA PHE A 51 1.72 0.66 4.74
C PHE A 51 0.50 0.60 5.68
N GLY A 52 0.74 0.50 6.98
CA GLY A 52 -0.31 0.60 8.00
C GLY A 52 -1.05 1.94 7.97
N VAL A 53 -0.33 3.06 7.80
CA VAL A 53 -0.93 4.38 7.63
C VAL A 53 -1.83 4.43 6.38
N VAL A 54 -1.37 3.87 5.26
CA VAL A 54 -2.18 3.81 4.02
C VAL A 54 -3.43 2.96 4.23
N ALA A 55 -3.32 1.81 4.90
CA ALA A 55 -4.46 0.95 5.21
C ALA A 55 -5.50 1.67 6.09
N VAL A 56 -5.05 2.38 7.14
CA VAL A 56 -5.93 3.19 8.00
C VAL A 56 -6.61 4.29 7.20
N ALA A 57 -5.89 5.00 6.32
CA ALA A 57 -6.47 6.03 5.46
C ALA A 57 -7.56 5.46 4.54
N CYS A 58 -7.33 4.27 3.95
CA CYS A 58 -8.32 3.58 3.12
C CYS A 58 -9.56 3.17 3.92
N ILE A 59 -9.39 2.57 5.10
CA ILE A 59 -10.49 2.17 5.98
C ILE A 59 -11.30 3.41 6.41
N TRP A 60 -10.62 4.50 6.79
CA TRP A 60 -11.29 5.75 7.17
C TRP A 60 -12.11 6.30 6.00
N ALA A 61 -11.54 6.38 4.80
CA ALA A 61 -12.24 6.88 3.62
C ALA A 61 -13.46 6.03 3.23
N ALA A 62 -13.50 4.74 3.58
CA ALA A 62 -14.69 3.90 3.40
C ALA A 62 -15.89 4.40 4.23
N PHE A 63 -15.65 4.92 5.43
CA PHE A 63 -16.72 5.32 6.36
C PHE A 63 -16.93 6.84 6.45
N ALA A 64 -15.93 7.64 6.09
CA ALA A 64 -16.03 9.11 6.07
C ALA A 64 -15.63 9.65 4.68
N PRO A 65 -16.61 9.87 3.78
CA PRO A 65 -16.33 10.32 2.40
C PRO A 65 -15.53 11.64 2.32
N GLY A 66 -15.65 12.50 3.34
CA GLY A 66 -14.94 13.78 3.41
C GLY A 66 -13.41 13.69 3.37
N VAL A 67 -12.81 12.53 3.72
CA VAL A 67 -11.35 12.34 3.66
C VAL A 67 -10.87 11.68 2.37
N SER A 68 -11.76 11.35 1.43
CA SER A 68 -11.44 10.53 0.24
C SER A 68 -10.35 11.14 -0.63
N LYS A 69 -10.36 12.46 -0.84
CA LYS A 69 -9.33 13.15 -1.66
C LYS A 69 -7.93 12.96 -1.08
N LEU A 70 -7.79 13.11 0.23
CA LEU A 70 -6.51 12.91 0.93
C LEU A 70 -6.10 11.43 0.91
N ALA A 71 -7.04 10.51 1.15
CA ALA A 71 -6.76 9.07 1.12
C ALA A 71 -6.31 8.60 -0.27
N VAL A 72 -6.91 9.13 -1.36
CA VAL A 72 -6.46 8.87 -2.74
C VAL A 72 -5.03 9.34 -2.92
N ALA A 73 -4.70 10.55 -2.48
CA ALA A 73 -3.34 11.09 -2.60
C ALA A 73 -2.32 10.23 -1.84
N ILE A 74 -2.64 9.81 -0.61
CA ILE A 74 -1.77 8.94 0.20
C ILE A 74 -1.52 7.59 -0.50
N ALA A 75 -2.59 6.91 -0.95
CA ALA A 75 -2.48 5.63 -1.64
C ALA A 75 -1.74 5.76 -2.98
N ALA A 76 -2.02 6.81 -3.76
CA ALA A 76 -1.35 7.07 -5.02
C ALA A 76 0.15 7.32 -4.85
N VAL A 77 0.53 8.16 -3.88
CA VAL A 77 1.96 8.39 -3.57
C VAL A 77 2.62 7.07 -3.18
N SER A 78 1.98 6.25 -2.34
CA SER A 78 2.53 4.96 -1.92
C SER A 78 2.75 4.01 -3.11
N MET A 79 1.71 3.74 -3.90
CA MET A 79 1.75 2.73 -4.96
C MET A 79 2.58 3.19 -6.17
N LEU A 80 2.38 4.43 -6.64
CA LEU A 80 3.04 4.91 -7.85
C LEU A 80 4.53 5.14 -7.62
N SER A 81 4.93 5.66 -6.44
CA SER A 81 6.36 5.80 -6.13
C SER A 81 7.05 4.44 -6.03
N PHE A 82 6.41 3.45 -5.39
CA PHE A 82 6.96 2.11 -5.30
C PHE A 82 7.10 1.45 -6.67
N LEU A 83 6.06 1.48 -7.50
CA LEU A 83 6.10 0.91 -8.85
C LEU A 83 7.17 1.60 -9.73
N GLY A 84 7.27 2.93 -9.66
CA GLY A 84 8.32 3.68 -10.37
C GLY A 84 9.72 3.25 -9.95
N LEU A 85 9.99 3.23 -8.64
CA LEU A 85 11.28 2.80 -8.09
C LEU A 85 11.60 1.33 -8.39
N TYR A 86 10.59 0.45 -8.32
CA TYR A 86 10.72 -0.97 -8.62
C TYR A 86 11.18 -1.22 -10.06
N LEU A 87 10.66 -0.45 -11.02
CA LEU A 87 11.09 -0.53 -12.42
C LEU A 87 12.52 0.00 -12.61
N THR A 88 12.85 1.14 -11.99
CA THR A 88 14.18 1.77 -12.16
C THR A 88 15.31 1.02 -11.47
N ALA A 89 15.02 0.26 -10.41
CA ALA A 89 16.01 -0.46 -9.62
C ALA A 89 16.42 -1.83 -10.22
N GLY A 90 15.84 -2.24 -11.36
CA GLY A 90 16.02 -3.59 -11.90
C GLY A 90 15.15 -4.59 -11.12
N PRO A 91 13.89 -4.81 -11.53
CA PRO A 91 12.78 -5.33 -10.70
C PRO A 91 13.15 -6.55 -9.84
N PRO A 92 13.42 -6.35 -8.53
CA PRO A 92 13.95 -7.41 -7.68
C PRO A 92 12.87 -8.45 -7.40
N HIS A 93 13.23 -9.73 -7.57
CA HIS A 93 12.29 -10.85 -7.46
C HIS A 93 11.56 -10.88 -6.10
N ALA A 94 12.25 -10.52 -5.02
CA ALA A 94 11.69 -10.52 -3.66
C ALA A 94 10.55 -9.50 -3.46
N LEU A 95 10.51 -8.42 -4.25
CA LEU A 95 9.47 -7.37 -4.15
C LEU A 95 8.37 -7.52 -5.20
N ARG A 96 8.46 -8.53 -6.07
CA ARG A 96 7.50 -8.76 -7.17
C ARG A 96 6.07 -8.96 -6.66
N GLY A 97 5.88 -9.62 -5.52
CA GLY A 97 4.55 -9.82 -4.93
C GLY A 97 3.86 -8.51 -4.58
N ILE A 98 4.61 -7.55 -4.01
CA ILE A 98 4.10 -6.21 -3.69
C ILE A 98 3.77 -5.46 -4.98
N ALA A 99 4.64 -5.54 -6.00
CA ALA A 99 4.39 -4.86 -7.28
C ALA A 99 3.13 -5.38 -7.99
N ILE A 100 2.87 -6.68 -7.94
CA ILE A 100 1.65 -7.28 -8.49
C ILE A 100 0.42 -6.80 -7.69
N ALA A 101 0.51 -6.78 -6.35
CA ALA A 101 -0.59 -6.33 -5.50
C ALA A 101 -0.94 -4.86 -5.79
N ASP A 102 0.06 -3.99 -5.92
CA ASP A 102 -0.15 -2.59 -6.27
C ASP A 102 -0.75 -2.44 -7.67
N LEU A 103 -0.27 -3.20 -8.65
CA LEU A 103 -0.81 -3.19 -10.01
C LEU A 103 -2.30 -3.60 -10.05
N ILE A 104 -2.68 -4.61 -9.26
CA ILE A 104 -4.09 -5.02 -9.09
C ILE A 104 -4.90 -3.94 -8.37
N GLY A 105 -4.29 -3.19 -7.45
CA GLY A 105 -4.93 -2.08 -6.74
C GLY A 105 -5.20 -0.84 -7.62
N LEU A 106 -4.40 -0.60 -8.66
CA LEU A 106 -4.48 0.64 -9.45
C LEU A 106 -5.87 0.91 -10.07
N PRO A 107 -6.59 -0.07 -10.65
CA PRO A 107 -7.95 0.17 -11.15
C PRO A 107 -8.90 0.71 -10.07
N PHE A 108 -8.82 0.20 -8.83
CA PHE A 108 -9.64 0.68 -7.72
C PHE A 108 -9.25 2.10 -7.30
N LEU A 109 -7.95 2.38 -7.23
CA LEU A 109 -7.43 3.72 -6.94
C LEU A 109 -7.85 4.74 -8.00
N LEU A 110 -7.78 4.39 -9.29
CA LEU A 110 -8.20 5.24 -10.40
C LEU A 110 -9.69 5.56 -10.33
N TYR A 111 -10.53 4.55 -10.09
CA TYR A 111 -11.97 4.74 -9.91
C TYR A 111 -12.28 5.67 -8.72
N LEU A 112 -11.62 5.46 -7.58
CA LEU A 112 -11.79 6.30 -6.39
C LEU A 112 -11.30 7.73 -6.63
N GLY A 113 -10.19 7.92 -7.33
CA GLY A 113 -9.67 9.23 -7.73
C GLY A 113 -10.64 9.98 -8.64
N TRP A 114 -11.15 9.31 -9.69
CA TRP A 114 -12.17 9.88 -10.56
C TRP A 114 -13.41 10.34 -9.77
N ARG A 115 -13.90 9.47 -8.87
CA ARG A 115 -15.05 9.78 -8.00
C ARG A 115 -14.78 10.95 -7.06
N ALA A 116 -13.59 11.01 -6.47
CA ALA A 116 -13.25 12.02 -5.47
C ALA A 116 -12.98 13.40 -6.06
N PHE A 117 -12.43 13.48 -7.28
CA PHE A 117 -11.96 14.75 -7.85
C PHE A 117 -12.78 15.28 -9.03
N ILE A 118 -13.44 14.41 -9.79
CA ILE A 118 -14.10 14.81 -11.04
C ILE A 118 -15.61 14.63 -10.96
N ALA A 119 -16.09 13.51 -10.40
CA ALA A 119 -17.52 13.23 -10.27
C ALA A 119 -18.12 13.67 -8.93
N ALA A 120 -17.44 14.57 -8.20
CA ALA A 120 -17.79 15.04 -6.86
C ALA A 120 -18.69 16.28 -6.89
#